data_AF-A0A945CCV4-F1
#
_entry.id   AF-A0A945CCV4-F1
#
_cell.length_a   1.000
_cell.length_b   1.000
_cell.length_c   1.000
_cell.angle_alpha   90.00
_cell.angle_beta   90.00
_cell.angle_gamma   90.00
#
_symmetry.space_group_name_H-M   'P 1'
#
loop_
_entity.id
_entity.type
_entity.pdbx_description
1 polymer ?
#
loop_
_entity_poly.entity_id
_entity_poly.type
_entity_poly.pdbx_seq_one_letter_code
_entity_poly.pdbx_strand_id
1 'polypeptide(L)'
;GLAKNAMEFITNNKSKLRSITFTGDVFSSPSLDKWKSLRQKTNDNLGIFVAPGNSDVQRLDSRDIFQISEFGQQKYPFLKYLDGTPVIFEDSISNNWEVSNATVELANNIDSEVVIIARHNLPTLDLLSLANSKSGKSSNLITVEELVQRFNKDTFFYWVIGDSGAFPHLPRLSCLAFKNHTFIVNGIGELPGDAVVLFHKGKFYEYEIESTQG
;
A
#
# COMPACT_ATOMS: atom_id res chain seq x y z
N GLY A 1 -16.74 -2.63 6.28
CA GLY A 1 -16.63 -2.68 4.81
C GLY A 1 -15.27 -2.16 4.45
N LEU A 2 -15.07 -1.65 3.23
CA LEU A 2 -14.03 -0.63 3.05
C LEU A 2 -14.40 0.57 3.93
N ALA A 3 -13.42 1.35 4.40
CA ALA A 3 -13.67 2.60 5.10
C ALA A 3 -14.64 3.49 4.31
N LYS A 4 -15.66 4.05 4.97
CA LYS A 4 -16.76 4.78 4.32
C LYS A 4 -16.24 6.02 3.60
N ASN A 5 -15.42 6.82 4.27
CA ASN A 5 -14.78 8.01 3.69
C ASN A 5 -13.97 7.68 2.43
N ALA A 6 -13.22 6.58 2.44
CA ALA A 6 -12.48 6.11 1.26
C ALA A 6 -13.44 5.69 0.12
N MET A 7 -14.50 4.94 0.45
CA MET A 7 -15.51 4.53 -0.54
C MET A 7 -16.26 5.72 -1.14
N GLU A 8 -16.57 6.74 -0.34
CA GLU A 8 -17.19 7.99 -0.78
C GLU A 8 -16.26 8.78 -1.69
N PHE A 9 -15.00 8.96 -1.30
CA PHE A 9 -13.98 9.57 -2.15
C PHE A 9 -13.88 8.88 -3.51
N ILE A 10 -13.79 7.55 -3.51
CA ILE A 10 -13.71 6.73 -4.73
C ILE A 10 -14.97 6.93 -5.58
N THR A 11 -16.16 6.83 -4.98
CA THR A 11 -17.44 6.94 -5.70
C THR A 11 -17.59 8.31 -6.35
N ASN A 12 -17.20 9.38 -5.65
CA ASN A 12 -17.32 10.76 -6.11
C ASN A 12 -16.27 11.12 -7.18
N ASN A 13 -15.14 10.41 -7.22
CA ASN A 13 -14.02 10.76 -8.08
C ASN A 13 -13.64 9.70 -9.14
N LYS A 14 -14.31 8.54 -9.18
CA LYS A 14 -13.95 7.43 -10.09
C LYS A 14 -13.86 7.78 -11.58
N SER A 15 -14.57 8.82 -12.05
CA SER A 15 -14.46 9.29 -13.45
C SER A 15 -13.20 10.11 -13.73
N LYS A 16 -12.52 10.60 -12.69
CA LYS A 16 -11.29 11.38 -12.75
C LYS A 16 -10.05 10.56 -12.42
N LEU A 17 -10.24 9.36 -11.86
CA LEU A 17 -9.17 8.46 -11.47
C LEU A 17 -8.88 7.46 -12.61
N ARG A 18 -7.60 7.24 -12.89
CA ARG A 18 -7.15 6.19 -13.80
C ARG A 18 -7.02 4.85 -13.09
N SER A 19 -6.57 4.87 -11.84
CA SER A 19 -6.40 3.69 -11.02
C SER A 19 -6.44 4.00 -9.52
N ILE A 20 -6.62 2.96 -8.71
CA ILE A 20 -6.49 2.98 -7.25
C ILE A 20 -5.49 1.90 -6.85
N THR A 21 -4.60 2.26 -5.93
CA THR A 21 -3.71 1.32 -5.23
C THR A 21 -4.19 1.21 -3.79
N PHE A 22 -4.46 -0.01 -3.34
CA PHE A 22 -4.68 -0.33 -1.93
C PHE A 22 -3.40 -0.94 -1.35
N THR A 23 -2.86 -0.33 -0.29
CA THR A 23 -1.71 -0.83 0.47
C THR A 23 -2.14 -1.70 1.64
N GLY A 24 -3.08 -2.60 1.37
CA GLY A 24 -3.52 -3.64 2.29
C GLY A 24 -4.67 -3.24 3.21
N ASP A 25 -5.19 -4.25 3.92
CA ASP A 25 -6.33 -4.17 4.83
C ASP A 25 -7.54 -3.48 4.20
N VAL A 26 -7.84 -3.85 2.94
CA VAL A 26 -8.97 -3.31 2.16
C VAL A 26 -10.29 -3.57 2.89
N PHE A 27 -10.39 -4.74 3.53
CA PHE A 27 -11.52 -5.12 4.36
C PHE A 27 -11.03 -5.70 5.69
N SER A 28 -11.62 -5.26 6.80
CA SER A 28 -11.39 -5.87 8.12
C SER A 28 -11.77 -7.35 8.19
N SER A 29 -12.71 -7.77 7.36
CA SER A 29 -13.08 -9.18 7.16
C SER A 29 -13.47 -9.35 5.69
N PRO A 30 -12.59 -9.93 4.86
CA PRO A 30 -12.85 -10.10 3.44
C PRO A 30 -13.92 -11.17 3.17
N SER A 31 -14.58 -11.04 2.04
CA SER A 31 -15.49 -12.06 1.47
C SER A 31 -15.49 -11.88 -0.04
N LEU A 32 -15.83 -12.94 -0.78
CA LEU A 32 -15.96 -12.85 -2.24
C LEU A 32 -16.91 -11.74 -2.67
N ASP A 33 -18.04 -11.58 -1.96
CA ASP A 33 -19.04 -10.57 -2.29
C ASP A 33 -18.52 -9.15 -2.06
N LYS A 34 -17.69 -8.92 -1.03
CA LYS A 34 -17.05 -7.62 -0.79
C LYS A 34 -16.06 -7.28 -1.91
N TRP A 35 -15.24 -8.23 -2.34
CA TRP A 35 -14.32 -8.04 -3.47
C TRP A 35 -15.07 -7.78 -4.78
N LYS A 36 -16.12 -8.56 -5.10
CA LYS A 36 -16.97 -8.32 -6.26
C LYS A 36 -17.67 -6.96 -6.20
N SER A 37 -18.16 -6.56 -5.03
CA SER A 37 -18.82 -5.28 -4.82
C SER A 37 -17.86 -4.09 -5.04
N LEU A 38 -16.58 -4.23 -4.64
CA LEU A 38 -15.56 -3.21 -4.90
C LEU A 38 -15.44 -2.92 -6.41
N ARG A 39 -15.32 -3.96 -7.25
CA ARG A 39 -15.28 -3.83 -8.71
C ARG A 39 -16.55 -3.17 -9.26
N GLN A 40 -17.71 -3.66 -8.87
CA GLN A 40 -19.00 -3.14 -9.36
C GLN A 40 -19.18 -1.63 -9.06
N LYS A 41 -18.66 -1.15 -7.92
CA LYS A 41 -18.80 0.26 -7.53
C LYS A 41 -17.78 1.18 -8.21
N THR A 42 -16.64 0.65 -8.66
CA THR A 42 -15.47 1.41 -9.14
C THR A 42 -15.43 1.64 -10.64
N ASN A 43 -16.38 1.12 -11.42
CA ASN A 43 -16.38 1.11 -12.91
C ASN A 43 -15.25 0.23 -13.50
N ASP A 44 -15.54 -0.45 -14.60
CA ASP A 44 -14.63 -1.39 -15.28
C ASP A 44 -13.37 -0.71 -15.83
N ASN A 45 -13.44 0.59 -16.12
CA ASN A 45 -12.29 1.36 -16.64
C ASN A 45 -11.28 1.76 -15.56
N LEU A 46 -11.59 1.58 -14.27
CA LEU A 46 -10.70 1.95 -13.18
C LEU A 46 -9.75 0.78 -12.84
N GLY A 47 -8.46 0.99 -13.04
CA GLY A 47 -7.44 0.03 -12.61
C GLY A 47 -7.44 -0.09 -11.09
N ILE A 48 -7.43 -1.32 -10.55
CA ILE A 48 -7.33 -1.54 -9.10
C ILE A 48 -6.17 -2.49 -8.86
N PHE A 49 -5.27 -2.08 -7.97
CA PHE A 49 -4.11 -2.85 -7.57
C PHE A 49 -4.09 -2.98 -6.06
N VAL A 50 -3.75 -4.17 -5.56
CA VAL A 50 -3.73 -4.47 -4.13
C VAL A 50 -2.36 -5.02 -3.76
N ALA A 51 -1.70 -4.39 -2.80
CA ALA A 51 -0.60 -4.98 -2.04
C ALA A 51 -1.20 -5.48 -0.72
N PRO A 52 -1.32 -6.79 -0.48
CA PRO A 52 -2.20 -7.33 0.56
C PRO A 52 -1.69 -7.02 1.97
N GLY A 53 -2.64 -6.79 2.89
CA GLY A 53 -2.38 -6.64 4.32
C GLY A 53 -2.76 -7.86 5.15
N ASN A 54 -2.53 -7.79 6.47
CA ASN A 54 -2.80 -8.92 7.36
C ASN A 54 -4.27 -9.36 7.34
N SER A 55 -5.19 -8.39 7.29
CA SER A 55 -6.63 -8.67 7.26
C SER A 55 -7.05 -9.34 5.94
N ASP A 56 -6.30 -9.10 4.86
CA ASP A 56 -6.56 -9.65 3.54
C ASP A 56 -6.08 -11.12 3.40
N VAL A 57 -4.94 -11.49 3.99
CA VAL A 57 -4.28 -12.79 3.67
C VAL A 57 -3.63 -13.56 4.84
N GLN A 58 -3.65 -13.04 6.08
CA GLN A 58 -3.00 -13.73 7.20
C GLN A 58 -3.83 -14.92 7.71
N ARG A 59 -5.16 -14.78 7.77
CA ARG A 59 -6.05 -15.91 8.06
C ARG A 59 -6.22 -16.79 6.83
N LEU A 60 -6.31 -18.10 7.04
CA LEU A 60 -6.47 -19.08 5.94
C LEU A 60 -7.69 -18.79 5.08
N ASP A 61 -8.84 -18.51 5.70
CA ASP A 61 -10.06 -18.20 4.98
C ASP A 61 -9.98 -16.87 4.22
N SER A 62 -9.38 -15.83 4.83
CA SER A 62 -9.09 -14.56 4.13
C SER A 62 -8.20 -14.78 2.92
N ARG A 63 -7.12 -15.58 3.06
CA ARG A 63 -6.17 -15.89 1.99
C ARG A 63 -6.85 -16.59 0.82
N ASP A 64 -7.62 -17.64 1.09
CA ASP A 64 -8.32 -18.38 0.04
C ASP A 64 -9.29 -17.46 -0.71
N ILE A 65 -10.04 -16.63 0.02
CA ILE A 65 -10.95 -15.63 -0.55
C ILE A 65 -10.20 -14.61 -1.42
N PHE A 66 -9.06 -14.12 -0.97
CA PHE A 66 -8.26 -13.16 -1.73
C PHE A 66 -7.71 -13.80 -3.00
N GLN A 67 -7.14 -15.00 -2.92
CA GLN A 67 -6.52 -15.71 -4.05
C GLN A 67 -7.52 -16.05 -5.17
N ILE A 68 -8.76 -16.39 -4.83
CA ILE A 68 -9.81 -16.66 -5.82
C ILE A 68 -10.50 -15.37 -6.33
N SER A 69 -10.29 -14.23 -5.67
CA SER A 69 -10.75 -12.93 -6.17
C SER A 69 -9.92 -12.47 -7.38
N GLU A 70 -10.44 -11.56 -8.20
CA GLU A 70 -9.69 -11.01 -9.34
C GLU A 70 -8.39 -10.27 -8.91
N PHE A 71 -8.33 -9.79 -7.65
CA PHE A 71 -7.23 -8.97 -7.16
C PHE A 71 -6.06 -9.79 -6.63
N GLY A 72 -6.31 -11.02 -6.15
CA GLY A 72 -5.29 -11.88 -5.55
C GLY A 72 -4.65 -12.90 -6.50
N GLN A 73 -5.02 -12.89 -7.79
CA GLN A 73 -4.46 -13.79 -8.81
C GLN A 73 -3.07 -13.38 -9.33
N GLN A 74 -2.52 -12.27 -8.84
CA GLN A 74 -1.20 -11.78 -9.25
C GLN A 74 -0.08 -12.58 -8.55
N LYS A 75 1.02 -12.80 -9.26
CA LYS A 75 2.25 -13.33 -8.65
C LYS A 75 3.07 -12.17 -8.08
N TYR A 76 3.20 -12.10 -6.76
CA TYR A 76 3.98 -11.06 -6.09
C TYR A 76 5.50 -11.37 -6.08
N PRO A 77 6.37 -10.34 -6.14
CA PRO A 77 6.01 -8.96 -6.49
C PRO A 77 5.64 -8.83 -7.97
N PHE A 78 4.75 -7.90 -8.30
CA PHE A 78 4.39 -7.59 -9.70
C PHE A 78 4.58 -6.11 -10.04
N LEU A 79 4.80 -5.83 -11.32
CA LEU A 79 5.08 -4.49 -11.84
C LEU A 79 3.87 -3.91 -12.61
N LYS A 80 3.54 -2.66 -12.35
CA LYS A 80 2.66 -1.82 -13.18
C LYS A 80 3.29 -0.44 -13.39
N TYR A 81 2.63 0.40 -14.17
CA TYR A 81 3.08 1.75 -14.45
C TYR A 81 1.96 2.76 -14.20
N LEU A 82 2.26 3.80 -13.43
CA LEU A 82 1.39 4.96 -13.20
C LEU A 82 2.02 6.16 -13.88
N ASP A 83 1.36 6.74 -14.88
CA ASP A 83 1.90 7.87 -15.67
C ASP A 83 3.34 7.65 -16.20
N GLY A 84 3.67 6.40 -16.54
CA GLY A 84 5.01 6.00 -17.00
C GLY A 84 6.00 5.67 -15.87
N THR A 85 5.66 5.95 -14.61
CA THR A 85 6.47 5.60 -13.44
C THR A 85 6.23 4.15 -13.01
N PRO A 86 7.29 3.33 -12.89
CA PRO A 86 7.18 1.93 -12.45
C PRO A 86 6.73 1.84 -10.99
N VAL A 87 5.77 0.94 -10.73
CA VAL A 87 5.23 0.65 -9.41
C VAL A 87 5.26 -0.85 -9.15
N ILE A 88 6.01 -1.24 -8.13
CA ILE A 88 6.12 -2.62 -7.65
C ILE A 88 5.13 -2.82 -6.52
N PHE A 89 4.30 -3.86 -6.62
CA PHE A 89 3.39 -4.27 -5.56
C PHE A 89 3.97 -5.50 -4.88
N GLU A 90 4.18 -5.41 -3.57
CA GLU A 90 4.78 -6.45 -2.75
C GLU A 90 3.76 -7.04 -1.76
N ASP A 91 3.85 -8.34 -1.52
CA ASP A 91 3.17 -9.00 -0.40
C ASP A 91 4.11 -8.99 0.82
N SER A 92 3.90 -8.04 1.72
CA SER A 92 4.69 -7.95 2.96
C SER A 92 4.31 -9.02 3.99
N ILE A 93 3.15 -9.66 3.83
CA ILE A 93 2.66 -10.69 4.76
C ILE A 93 3.36 -12.02 4.50
N SER A 94 3.61 -12.37 3.24
CA SER A 94 4.30 -13.62 2.88
C SER A 94 5.74 -13.70 3.40
N ASN A 95 6.36 -12.55 3.68
CA ASN A 95 7.76 -12.46 4.10
C ASN A 95 7.92 -11.84 5.50
N ASN A 96 6.89 -11.89 6.36
CA ASN A 96 6.97 -11.38 7.73
C ASN A 96 7.51 -9.94 7.82
N TRP A 97 7.08 -9.09 6.89
CA TRP A 97 7.44 -7.67 6.74
C TRP A 97 8.83 -7.40 6.18
N GLU A 98 9.66 -8.42 5.99
CA GLU A 98 10.95 -8.24 5.30
C GLU A 98 10.72 -7.92 3.82
N VAL A 99 11.58 -7.07 3.26
CA VAL A 99 11.59 -6.82 1.80
C VAL A 99 12.20 -8.03 1.11
N SER A 100 11.43 -8.66 0.22
CA SER A 100 11.87 -9.86 -0.47
C SER A 100 13.03 -9.60 -1.43
N ASN A 101 13.91 -10.58 -1.64
CA ASN A 101 14.99 -10.45 -2.64
C ASN A 101 14.43 -10.24 -4.05
N ALA A 102 13.30 -10.87 -4.38
CA ALA A 102 12.63 -10.66 -5.66
C ALA A 102 12.17 -9.21 -5.85
N THR A 103 11.72 -8.53 -4.79
CA THR A 103 11.36 -7.10 -4.82
C THR A 103 12.59 -6.24 -5.10
N VAL A 104 13.70 -6.52 -4.40
CA VAL A 104 14.97 -5.80 -4.57
C VAL A 104 15.54 -6.00 -5.97
N GLU A 105 15.59 -7.24 -6.45
CA GLU A 105 16.07 -7.58 -7.79
C GLU A 105 15.23 -6.92 -8.87
N LEU A 106 13.89 -6.95 -8.75
CA LEU A 106 13.01 -6.28 -9.69
C LEU A 106 13.25 -4.76 -9.68
N ALA A 107 13.33 -4.15 -8.51
CA ALA A 107 13.55 -2.71 -8.35
C ALA A 107 14.87 -2.22 -8.95
N ASN A 108 15.96 -2.98 -8.74
CA ASN A 108 17.29 -2.60 -9.21
C ASN A 108 17.50 -2.79 -10.72
N ASN A 109 16.68 -3.64 -11.37
CA ASN A 109 16.77 -3.93 -12.80
C ASN A 109 15.83 -3.08 -13.66
N ILE A 110 15.03 -2.20 -13.06
CA ILE A 110 14.16 -1.29 -13.81
C ILE A 110 14.98 -0.08 -14.27
N ASP A 111 14.98 0.18 -15.58
CA ASP A 111 15.57 1.37 -16.17
C ASP A 111 14.65 2.59 -15.95
N SER A 112 14.77 3.19 -14.76
CA SER A 112 14.02 4.39 -14.36
C SER A 112 14.76 5.14 -13.26
N GLU A 113 14.71 6.47 -13.32
CA GLU A 113 15.21 7.34 -12.25
C GLU A 113 14.36 7.23 -10.97
N VAL A 114 13.10 6.80 -11.09
CA VAL A 114 12.15 6.70 -9.98
C VAL A 114 11.44 5.35 -10.01
N VAL A 115 11.35 4.68 -8.86
CA VAL A 115 10.56 3.48 -8.66
C VAL A 115 9.68 3.64 -7.43
N ILE A 116 8.40 3.29 -7.55
CA ILE A 116 7.46 3.25 -6.43
C ILE A 116 7.32 1.80 -5.95
N ILE A 117 7.34 1.58 -4.64
CA ILE A 117 7.10 0.29 -4.00
C ILE A 117 5.87 0.42 -3.10
N ALA A 118 4.78 -0.25 -3.48
CA ALA A 118 3.53 -0.29 -2.73
C ALA A 118 3.48 -1.59 -1.89
N ARG A 119 3.28 -1.44 -0.59
CA ARG A 119 3.25 -2.56 0.37
C ARG A 119 2.42 -2.23 1.60
N HIS A 120 2.05 -3.24 2.38
CA HIS A 120 1.24 -3.02 3.58
C HIS A 120 2.08 -2.64 4.80
N ASN A 121 2.99 -3.51 5.25
CA ASN A 121 3.70 -3.31 6.52
C ASN A 121 5.00 -2.52 6.36
N LEU A 122 5.47 -1.90 7.44
CA LEU A 122 6.68 -1.07 7.42
C LEU A 122 7.95 -1.93 7.33
N PRO A 123 8.89 -1.64 6.41
CA PRO A 123 10.01 -2.53 6.09
C PRO A 123 11.21 -2.44 7.04
N THR A 124 11.21 -1.53 8.02
CA THR A 124 12.38 -1.26 8.88
C THR A 124 12.02 -1.07 10.35
N LEU A 125 13.00 -1.30 11.23
CA LEU A 125 12.89 -1.05 12.67
C LEU A 125 12.58 0.42 13.00
N ASP A 126 13.19 1.34 12.24
CA ASP A 126 13.10 2.79 12.46
C ASP A 126 11.68 3.34 12.29
N LEU A 127 10.86 2.66 11.49
CA LEU A 127 9.50 3.08 11.19
C LEU A 127 8.45 2.49 12.14
N LEU A 128 8.82 1.55 13.02
CA LEU A 128 7.87 0.79 13.85
C LEU A 128 7.03 1.62 14.83
N SER A 129 7.41 2.87 15.10
CA SER A 129 6.59 3.81 15.88
C SER A 129 5.33 4.27 15.15
N LEU A 130 5.29 4.13 13.82
CA LEU A 130 4.15 4.50 12.97
C LEU A 130 3.18 3.33 12.77
N ALA A 131 3.57 2.11 13.10
CA ALA A 131 2.81 0.91 12.81
C ALA A 131 1.54 0.80 13.68
N ASN A 132 0.44 0.31 13.10
CA ASN A 132 -0.78 0.01 13.85
C ASN A 132 -0.55 -1.07 14.90
N SER A 133 0.26 -2.06 14.59
CA SER A 133 0.69 -3.08 15.54
C SER A 133 2.11 -3.53 15.22
N LYS A 134 2.64 -4.49 15.98
CA LYS A 134 3.92 -5.18 15.67
C LYS A 134 3.70 -6.68 15.40
N SER A 135 2.45 -7.08 15.18
CA SER A 135 2.07 -8.48 15.04
C SER A 135 2.52 -9.04 13.70
N GLY A 136 3.06 -10.26 13.68
CA GLY A 136 3.49 -10.93 12.45
C GLY A 136 4.83 -10.46 11.87
N LYS A 137 5.46 -9.43 12.46
CA LYS A 137 6.77 -8.94 12.05
C LYS A 137 7.86 -10.00 12.29
N SER A 138 8.88 -10.00 11.43
CA SER A 138 10.09 -10.79 11.62
C SER A 138 10.93 -10.31 12.82
N SER A 139 11.68 -11.23 13.41
CA SER A 139 12.78 -10.91 14.35
C SER A 139 13.98 -10.29 13.63
N ASN A 140 14.10 -10.50 12.32
CA ASN A 140 15.22 -10.09 11.48
C ASN A 140 14.94 -8.81 10.69
N LEU A 141 13.93 -8.03 11.08
CA LEU A 141 13.65 -6.76 10.44
C LEU A 141 14.88 -5.84 10.58
N ILE A 142 15.30 -5.26 9.47
CA ILE A 142 16.54 -4.50 9.34
C ILE A 142 16.33 -3.00 9.63
N THR A 143 17.41 -2.24 9.79
CA THR A 143 17.33 -0.77 9.86
C THR A 143 17.15 -0.15 8.47
N VAL A 144 16.82 1.13 8.43
CA VAL A 144 16.78 1.91 7.20
C VAL A 144 18.16 2.00 6.55
N GLU A 145 19.25 2.10 7.30
CA GLU A 145 20.60 2.08 6.73
C GLU A 145 20.90 0.77 5.99
N GLU A 146 20.50 -0.36 6.55
CA GLU A 146 20.68 -1.67 5.96
C GLU A 146 19.77 -1.86 4.74
N LEU A 147 18.52 -1.39 4.82
CA LEU A 147 17.57 -1.47 3.72
C LEU A 147 18.08 -0.73 2.48
N VAL A 148 18.48 0.55 2.63
CA VAL A 148 18.88 1.36 1.47
C VAL A 148 20.15 0.85 0.79
N GLN A 149 21.00 0.10 1.49
CA GLN A 149 22.20 -0.50 0.90
C GLN A 149 21.89 -1.61 -0.12
N ARG A 150 20.67 -2.18 -0.06
CA ARG A 150 20.23 -3.23 -0.98
C ARG A 150 19.78 -2.69 -2.34
N PHE A 151 19.58 -1.37 -2.45
CA PHE A 151 18.99 -0.74 -3.63
C PHE A 151 20.01 0.09 -4.43
N ASN A 152 19.74 0.25 -5.73
CA ASN A 152 20.54 1.06 -6.64
C ASN A 152 20.60 2.52 -6.14
N LYS A 153 21.78 3.10 -6.01
CA LYS A 153 21.97 4.45 -5.46
C LYS A 153 21.57 5.56 -6.44
N ASP A 154 21.49 5.25 -7.72
CA ASP A 154 21.16 6.21 -8.78
C ASP A 154 19.65 6.28 -9.09
N THR A 155 18.85 5.47 -8.39
CA THR A 155 17.38 5.43 -8.51
C THR A 155 16.74 5.97 -7.23
N PHE A 156 15.73 6.82 -7.35
CA PHE A 156 14.91 7.25 -6.22
C PHE A 156 13.78 6.25 -5.96
N PHE A 157 13.64 5.82 -4.71
CA PHE A 157 12.61 4.87 -4.28
C PHE A 157 11.56 5.56 -3.41
N TYR A 158 10.30 5.53 -3.85
CA TYR A 158 9.16 5.93 -3.04
C TYR A 158 8.45 4.70 -2.50
N TRP A 159 8.33 4.60 -1.18
CA TRP A 159 7.62 3.53 -0.52
C TRP A 159 6.24 4.04 -0.12
N VAL A 160 5.19 3.54 -0.76
CA VAL A 160 3.80 3.85 -0.37
C VAL A 160 3.32 2.69 0.51
N ILE A 161 3.18 2.98 1.80
CA ILE A 161 3.03 1.96 2.84
C ILE A 161 1.71 2.16 3.59
N GLY A 162 1.01 1.06 3.84
CA GLY A 162 -0.16 1.01 4.73
C GLY A 162 0.22 0.87 6.20
N ASP A 163 -0.55 0.06 6.94
CA ASP A 163 -0.28 -0.37 8.33
C ASP A 163 0.02 0.77 9.32
N SER A 164 -0.55 1.94 9.07
CA SER A 164 -0.57 3.07 10.01
C SER A 164 -1.99 3.61 10.06
N GLY A 165 -2.20 4.71 10.77
CA GLY A 165 -3.46 5.42 10.69
C GLY A 165 -4.68 4.67 11.23
N ALA A 166 -4.58 3.58 12.00
CA ALA A 166 -5.80 2.94 12.55
C ALA A 166 -6.26 3.61 13.87
N PHE A 167 -5.36 4.31 14.57
CA PHE A 167 -5.61 4.80 15.93
C PHE A 167 -5.37 6.31 16.07
N PRO A 168 -6.10 7.03 16.95
CA PRO A 168 -6.00 8.49 17.07
C PRO A 168 -4.61 9.05 17.38
N HIS A 169 -3.74 8.27 18.03
CA HIS A 169 -2.38 8.70 18.38
C HIS A 169 -1.36 8.48 17.24
N LEU A 170 -1.75 7.79 16.16
CA LEU A 170 -0.91 7.56 14.99
C LEU A 170 -1.22 8.59 13.89
N PRO A 171 -0.18 9.06 13.17
CA PRO A 171 -0.39 9.97 12.05
C PRO A 171 -1.19 9.30 10.93
N ARG A 172 -1.96 10.12 10.21
CA ARG A 172 -2.77 9.71 9.05
C ARG A 172 -1.92 9.53 7.80
N LEU A 173 -0.93 10.41 7.70
CA LEU A 173 0.09 10.47 6.67
C LEU A 173 1.42 10.85 7.32
N SER A 174 2.50 10.19 6.93
CA SER A 174 3.86 10.56 7.29
C SER A 174 4.77 10.41 6.08
N CYS A 175 5.67 11.37 5.91
CA CYS A 175 6.65 11.38 4.84
C CYS A 175 8.05 11.52 5.44
N LEU A 176 8.85 10.46 5.31
CA LEU A 176 10.19 10.38 5.88
C LEU A 176 11.19 10.06 4.77
N ALA A 177 12.31 10.78 4.70
CA ALA A 177 13.32 10.57 3.68
C ALA A 177 14.64 10.11 4.30
N PHE A 178 15.30 9.15 3.66
CA PHE A 178 16.65 8.71 3.99
C PHE A 178 17.40 8.38 2.70
N LYS A 179 18.43 9.19 2.37
CA LYS A 179 19.15 9.12 1.09
C LYS A 179 18.18 9.19 -0.10
N ASN A 180 18.28 8.27 -1.05
CA ASN A 180 17.43 8.14 -2.23
C ASN A 180 16.08 7.44 -1.95
N HIS A 181 15.71 7.21 -0.68
CA HIS A 181 14.44 6.58 -0.29
C HIS A 181 13.51 7.58 0.39
N THR A 182 12.25 7.61 -0.01
CA THR A 182 11.17 8.36 0.66
C THR A 182 10.06 7.40 1.06
N PHE A 183 9.71 7.35 2.34
CA PHE A 183 8.66 6.52 2.91
C PHE A 183 7.41 7.37 3.15
N ILE A 184 6.37 7.09 2.36
CA ILE A 184 5.03 7.68 2.46
C ILE A 184 4.15 6.65 3.15
N VAL A 185 3.97 6.81 4.46
CA VAL A 185 3.16 5.92 5.29
C VAL A 185 1.77 6.53 5.42
N ASN A 186 0.75 5.86 4.89
CA ASN A 186 -0.62 6.35 4.82
C ASN A 186 -1.61 5.24 5.18
N GLY A 187 -2.47 5.52 6.16
CA GLY A 187 -3.54 4.62 6.54
C GLY A 187 -4.83 5.37 6.85
N ILE A 188 -5.95 4.72 6.54
CA ILE A 188 -7.29 5.28 6.69
C ILE A 188 -7.96 4.55 7.84
N GLY A 189 -8.30 5.29 8.90
CA GLY A 189 -8.89 4.76 10.13
C GLY A 189 -10.36 5.12 10.34
N GLU A 190 -10.98 5.82 9.38
CA GLU A 190 -12.25 6.53 9.55
C GLU A 190 -12.15 7.61 10.67
N LEU A 191 -11.04 8.33 10.70
CA LEU A 191 -10.73 9.37 11.68
C LEU A 191 -10.56 10.74 11.01
N PRO A 192 -10.76 11.86 11.74
CA PRO A 192 -10.45 13.20 11.22
C PRO A 192 -9.00 13.29 10.73
N GLY A 193 -8.80 13.97 9.60
CA GLY A 193 -7.50 14.08 8.94
C GLY A 193 -7.10 12.88 8.09
N ASP A 194 -7.94 11.84 7.97
CA ASP A 194 -7.69 10.78 6.99
C ASP A 194 -7.51 11.41 5.60
N ALA A 195 -6.46 10.97 4.91
CA ALA A 195 -6.10 11.51 3.60
C ALA A 195 -5.74 10.38 2.66
N VAL A 196 -5.95 10.62 1.36
CA VAL A 196 -5.44 9.77 0.29
C VAL A 196 -4.21 10.42 -0.35
N VAL A 197 -3.30 9.58 -0.82
CA VAL A 197 -2.15 10.00 -1.61
C VAL A 197 -2.50 9.92 -3.10
N LEU A 198 -2.51 11.07 -3.78
CA LEU A 198 -2.72 11.16 -5.22
C LEU A 198 -1.37 11.20 -5.93
N PHE A 199 -1.25 10.43 -7.01
CA PHE A 199 -0.07 10.46 -7.88
C PHE A 199 -0.46 10.94 -9.27
N HIS A 200 0.21 12.00 -9.74
CA HIS A 200 -0.02 12.54 -11.07
C HIS A 200 1.27 13.13 -11.64
N LYS A 201 1.63 12.73 -12.87
CA LYS A 201 2.79 13.27 -13.60
C LYS A 201 4.08 13.30 -12.75
N GLY A 202 4.38 12.18 -12.08
CA GLY A 202 5.61 12.04 -11.29
C GLY A 202 5.58 12.73 -9.91
N LYS A 203 4.43 13.25 -9.47
CA LYS A 203 4.31 13.97 -8.19
C LYS A 203 3.24 13.36 -7.29
N PHE A 204 3.53 13.37 -5.99
CA PHE A 204 2.59 13.00 -4.94
C PHE A 204 1.89 14.24 -4.39
N TYR A 205 0.59 14.12 -4.13
CA TYR A 205 -0.25 15.12 -3.49
C TYR A 205 -1.03 14.46 -2.36
N GLU A 206 -1.25 15.21 -1.29
CA GLU A 206 -2.17 14.83 -0.23
C GLU A 206 -3.56 15.39 -0.54
N TYR A 207 -4.59 14.58 -0.30
CA TYR A 207 -5.98 15.01 -0.35
C TYR A 207 -6.70 14.48 0.89
N GLU A 208 -7.04 15.37 1.82
CA GLU A 208 -7.84 15.02 2.99
C GLU A 208 -9.25 14.60 2.56
N ILE A 209 -9.70 13.45 3.06
CA ILE A 209 -11.03 12.91 2.81
C ILE A 209 -11.91 13.15 4.03
N GLU A 210 -13.11 13.67 3.83
CA GLU A 210 -14.02 13.99 4.92
C GLU A 210 -14.36 12.71 5.72
N SER A 211 -14.18 12.76 7.04
CA SER A 211 -14.78 11.74 7.91
C SER A 211 -16.27 12.07 8.04
N THR A 212 -17.13 11.11 7.70
CA THR A 212 -18.54 11.23 8.07
C THR A 212 -18.61 11.21 9.58
N GLN A 213 -18.90 12.37 10.20
CA GLN A 213 -19.18 12.44 11.63
C GLN A 213 -20.32 11.45 11.93
N GLY A 214 -19.99 10.41 12.69
CA GLY A 214 -20.95 9.44 13.23
C GLY A 214 -21.59 9.93 14.51
#